data_AF-A0A950NDJ1-F1
#
_entry.id   AF-A0A950NDJ1-F1
#
_cell.length_a   1.000
_cell.length_b   1.000
_cell.length_c   1.000
_cell.angle_alpha   90.00
_cell.angle_beta   90.00
_cell.angle_gamma   90.00
#
_symmetry.space_group_name_H-M   'P 1'
#
loop_
_entity.id
_entity.type
_entity.pdbx_description
1 polymer ?
#
loop_
_entity_poly.entity_id
_entity_poly.type
_entity_poly.pdbx_seq_one_letter_code
_entity_poly.pdbx_strand_id
1 'polypeptide(L)'
;MEKPHIVAYLKTSCGWSNGVRAVLKKYDLPYEEKDIIKNPAFRWEMEQKSGQPLSPCVEINGIMLSDISGEEVEEYLVTQGLVQSNSKATDVPLNAPCPPEQHAVPNVLFRR
;
A
#
# COMPACT_ATOMS: atom_id res chain seq x y z
N MET A 1 -1.96 19.60 -14.48
CA MET A 1 -1.30 18.84 -13.40
C MET A 1 -0.98 17.47 -13.96
N GLU A 2 0.30 17.12 -13.98
CA GLU A 2 0.71 15.77 -14.36
C GLU A 2 0.30 14.80 -13.25
N LYS A 3 -0.35 13.71 -13.63
CA LYS A 3 -0.77 12.69 -12.66
C LYS A 3 0.48 11.91 -12.23
N PRO A 4 0.71 11.68 -10.93
CA PRO A 4 1.86 10.92 -10.47
C PRO A 4 1.81 9.48 -10.99
N HIS A 5 2.98 8.90 -11.22
CA HIS A 5 3.08 7.47 -11.50
C HIS A 5 3.06 6.71 -10.16
N ILE A 6 2.01 5.92 -9.94
CA ILE A 6 1.79 5.20 -8.69
C ILE A 6 1.74 3.70 -8.95
N VAL A 7 2.55 2.93 -8.22
CA VAL A 7 2.48 1.46 -8.19
C VAL A 7 2.24 1.02 -6.75
N ALA A 8 1.11 0.37 -6.50
CA ALA A 8 0.71 -0.08 -5.18
C ALA A 8 0.83 -1.61 -5.07
N TYR A 9 1.73 -2.08 -4.20
CA TYR A 9 1.93 -3.48 -3.85
C TYR A 9 1.02 -3.81 -2.66
N LEU A 10 -0.10 -4.47 -2.96
CA LEU A 10 -1.20 -4.64 -2.02
C LEU A 10 -1.51 -6.12 -1.80
N LYS A 11 -2.06 -6.43 -0.62
CA LYS A 11 -2.68 -7.73 -0.36
C LYS A 11 -4.12 -7.74 -0.88
N THR A 12 -4.59 -8.91 -1.32
CA THR A 12 -5.99 -9.10 -1.75
C THR A 12 -6.98 -8.66 -0.68
N SER A 13 -6.72 -9.01 0.57
CA SER A 13 -7.56 -8.72 1.73
C SER A 13 -6.71 -8.33 2.93
N CYS A 14 -6.52 -7.01 3.11
CA CYS A 14 -5.94 -6.41 4.33
C CYS A 14 -6.52 -5.00 4.52
N GLY A 15 -6.74 -4.60 5.78
CA GLY A 15 -7.25 -3.27 6.13
C GLY A 15 -6.39 -2.13 5.58
N TRP A 16 -5.07 -2.16 5.78
CA TRP A 16 -4.17 -1.12 5.27
C TRP A 16 -4.11 -1.08 3.75
N SER A 17 -4.13 -2.25 3.08
CA SER A 17 -4.22 -2.29 1.62
C SER A 17 -5.53 -1.67 1.10
N ASN A 18 -6.64 -1.89 1.80
CA ASN A 18 -7.92 -1.25 1.46
C ASN A 18 -7.91 0.26 1.73
N GLY A 19 -7.23 0.71 2.79
CA GLY A 19 -6.98 2.12 3.07
C GLY A 19 -6.26 2.81 1.91
N VAL A 20 -5.17 2.23 1.42
CA VAL A 20 -4.44 2.75 0.25
C VAL A 20 -5.35 2.85 -0.98
N ARG A 21 -6.10 1.78 -1.31
CA ARG A 21 -7.07 1.81 -2.43
C ARG A 21 -8.10 2.93 -2.28
N ALA A 22 -8.59 3.14 -1.07
CA ALA A 22 -9.61 4.15 -0.78
C ALA A 22 -9.10 5.57 -0.98
N VAL A 23 -7.86 5.86 -0.57
CA VAL A 23 -7.23 7.16 -0.81
C VAL A 23 -6.99 7.40 -2.30
N LEU A 24 -6.38 6.43 -2.99
CA LEU A 24 -6.12 6.57 -4.43
C LEU A 24 -7.43 6.78 -5.22
N LYS A 25 -8.51 6.08 -4.82
CA LYS A 25 -9.86 6.26 -5.38
C LYS A 25 -10.49 7.59 -5.00
N LYS A 26 -10.32 8.09 -3.76
CA LYS A 26 -10.84 9.39 -3.29
C LYS A 26 -10.37 10.53 -4.18
N TYR A 27 -9.12 10.46 -4.65
CA TYR A 27 -8.49 11.48 -5.49
C TYR A 27 -8.52 11.17 -7.00
N ASP A 28 -9.19 10.09 -7.42
CA ASP A 28 -9.22 9.63 -8.82
C ASP A 28 -7.81 9.51 -9.45
N LEU A 29 -6.87 9.02 -8.64
CA LEU A 29 -5.49 8.84 -9.07
C LEU A 29 -5.37 7.51 -9.82
N PRO A 30 -4.80 7.50 -11.03
CA PRO A 30 -4.45 6.26 -11.70
C PRO A 30 -3.29 5.60 -10.95
N TYR A 31 -3.40 4.31 -10.69
CA TYR A 31 -2.34 3.52 -10.10
C TYR A 31 -2.33 2.11 -10.67
N GLU A 32 -1.15 1.50 -10.71
CA GLU A 32 -0.99 0.09 -10.98
C GLU A 32 -1.14 -0.69 -9.67
N GLU A 33 -2.14 -1.56 -9.59
CA GLU A 33 -2.29 -2.47 -8.46
C GLU A 33 -1.56 -3.79 -8.73
N LYS A 34 -0.56 -4.09 -7.89
CA LYS A 34 0.15 -5.36 -7.89
C LYS A 34 -0.26 -6.18 -6.67
N ASP A 35 -1.08 -7.20 -6.90
CA ASP A 35 -1.52 -8.11 -5.84
C ASP A 35 -0.41 -9.13 -5.51
N ILE A 36 0.25 -8.92 -4.38
CA ILE A 36 1.40 -9.75 -3.94
C ILE A 36 0.98 -11.11 -3.40
N ILE A 37 -0.30 -11.34 -3.14
CA ILE A 37 -0.84 -12.64 -2.71
C ILE A 37 -1.12 -13.51 -3.94
N LYS A 38 -1.63 -12.90 -5.02
CA LYS A 38 -1.95 -13.63 -6.25
C LYS A 38 -0.72 -13.91 -7.11
N ASN A 39 0.28 -13.04 -7.10
CA ASN A 39 1.47 -13.20 -7.92
C ASN A 39 2.76 -13.11 -7.09
N PRO A 40 3.50 -14.23 -6.91
CA PRO A 40 4.73 -14.22 -6.15
C PRO A 40 5.84 -13.38 -6.80
N ALA A 41 5.80 -13.14 -8.11
CA ALA A 41 6.76 -12.25 -8.78
C ALA A 41 6.61 -10.79 -8.30
N PHE A 42 5.38 -10.34 -8.05
CA PHE A 42 5.14 -9.00 -7.50
C PHE A 42 5.57 -8.87 -6.06
N ARG A 43 5.41 -9.94 -5.28
CA ARG A 43 5.95 -10.01 -3.93
C ARG A 43 7.46 -9.85 -3.93
N TRP A 44 8.15 -10.60 -4.80
CA TRP A 44 9.60 -10.52 -4.91
C TRP A 44 10.06 -9.13 -5.38
N GLU A 45 9.39 -8.55 -6.39
CA GLU A 45 9.66 -7.18 -6.83
C GLU A 45 9.49 -6.16 -5.70
N MET A 46 8.41 -6.27 -4.92
CA MET A 46 8.16 -5.44 -3.74
C MET A 46 9.31 -5.56 -2.75
N GLU A 47 9.67 -6.79 -2.36
CA GLU A 47 10.73 -7.06 -1.37
C GLU A 47 12.09 -6.50 -1.82
N GLN A 48 12.42 -6.60 -3.11
CA GLN A 48 13.65 -6.04 -3.66
C GLN A 48 13.68 -4.51 -3.66
N LYS A 49 12.54 -3.86 -3.92
CA LYS A 49 12.45 -2.40 -3.98
C LYS A 49 12.29 -1.75 -2.60
N SER A 50 11.52 -2.38 -1.69
CA SER A 50 11.26 -1.86 -0.35
C SER A 50 12.30 -2.31 0.67
N GLY A 51 13.04 -3.38 0.40
CA GLY A 51 13.96 -4.00 1.36
C GLY A 51 13.26 -4.79 2.47
N GLN A 52 11.95 -5.00 2.39
CA GLN A 52 11.19 -5.67 3.44
C GLN A 52 10.00 -6.51 2.91
N PRO A 53 9.56 -7.54 3.67
CA PRO A 53 8.43 -8.39 3.31
C PRO A 53 7.07 -7.82 3.73
N LEU A 54 7.04 -6.65 4.35
CA LEU A 54 5.82 -6.01 4.85
C LEU A 54 5.07 -5.33 3.71
N SER A 55 3.75 -5.27 3.88
CA SER A 55 2.85 -4.68 2.91
C SER A 55 1.68 -4.05 3.66
N PRO A 56 1.10 -2.96 3.15
CA PRO A 56 1.29 -2.42 1.79
C PRO A 56 2.58 -1.63 1.57
N CYS A 57 3.07 -1.62 0.32
CA CYS A 57 4.14 -0.72 -0.15
C CYS A 57 3.63 0.05 -1.38
N VAL A 58 3.97 1.32 -1.51
CA VAL A 58 3.51 2.19 -2.61
C VAL A 58 4.69 2.95 -3.18
N GLU A 59 4.93 2.82 -4.48
CA GLU A 59 5.92 3.59 -5.21
C GLU A 59 5.23 4.80 -5.87
N ILE A 60 5.67 6.01 -5.55
CA ILE A 60 5.12 7.26 -6.09
C ILE A 60 6.26 8.03 -6.76
N ASN A 61 6.20 8.22 -8.07
CA ASN A 61 7.25 8.89 -8.87
C ASN A 61 8.66 8.31 -8.61
N GLY A 62 8.77 7.00 -8.40
CA GLY A 62 10.02 6.31 -8.11
C GLY A 62 10.45 6.33 -6.64
N ILE A 63 9.72 7.01 -5.75
CA ILE A 63 9.95 6.99 -4.31
C ILE A 63 9.14 5.84 -3.70
N MET A 64 9.82 4.90 -3.06
CA MET A 64 9.19 3.76 -2.39
C MET A 64 8.78 4.12 -0.96
N LEU A 65 7.47 4.06 -0.68
CA LEU A 65 6.87 4.19 0.64
C LEU A 65 6.49 2.79 1.15
N SER A 66 7.20 2.28 2.13
CA SER A 66 7.11 0.88 2.57
C SER A 66 6.43 0.76 3.94
N ASP A 67 5.52 -0.22 4.10
CA ASP A 67 4.72 -0.43 5.33
C ASP A 67 3.92 0.82 5.73
N ILE A 68 3.07 1.28 4.82
CA ILE A 68 2.38 2.57 4.93
C ILE A 68 0.86 2.43 4.86
N SER A 69 0.13 3.08 5.76
CA SER A 69 -1.33 3.09 5.75
C SER A 69 -1.90 4.03 4.66
N GLY A 70 -3.22 3.99 4.43
CA GLY A 70 -3.86 4.91 3.50
C GLY A 70 -3.73 6.37 3.92
N GLU A 71 -3.80 6.65 5.23
CA GLU A 71 -3.71 7.99 5.79
C GLU A 71 -2.35 8.63 5.51
N GLU A 72 -1.28 7.88 5.73
CA GLU A 72 0.08 8.35 5.46
C GLU A 72 0.35 8.56 3.97
N VAL A 73 -0.26 7.74 3.09
CA VAL A 73 -0.21 7.98 1.63
C VAL A 73 -0.93 9.28 1.27
N GLU A 74 -2.08 9.57 1.88
CA GLU A 74 -2.81 10.83 1.67
C GLU A 74 -1.96 12.03 2.10
N GLU A 75 -1.37 11.97 3.30
CA GLU A 75 -0.50 13.01 3.83
C GLU A 75 0.71 13.24 2.92
N TYR A 76 1.35 12.18 2.43
CA TYR A 76 2.45 12.29 1.48
C TYR A 76 2.02 13.00 0.18
N LEU A 77 0.89 12.61 -0.41
CA LEU A 77 0.39 13.21 -1.65
C LEU A 77 0.09 14.70 -1.47
N VAL A 78 -0.49 15.09 -0.33
CA VAL A 78 -0.76 16.50 -0.01
C VAL A 78 0.54 17.27 0.22
N THR A 79 1.50 16.67 0.94
CA THR A 79 2.80 17.30 1.26
C THR A 79 3.65 17.52 0.02
N GLN A 80 3.61 16.58 -0.94
CA GLN A 80 4.28 16.73 -2.23
C GLN A 80 3.51 17.62 -3.21
N GLY A 81 2.35 18.15 -2.83
CA GLY A 81 1.51 18.99 -3.68
C GLY A 81 0.91 18.25 -4.89
N LEU A 82 0.85 16.92 -4.83
CA LEU A 82 0.29 16.06 -5.89
C LEU A 82 -1.24 16.07 -5.88
N VAL A 83 -1.83 16.30 -4.71
CA VAL A 83 -3.27 16.48 -4.52
C VAL A 83 -3.55 17.66 -3.59
N GLN A 84 -4.75 18.22 -3.67
CA GLN A 84 -5.21 19.21 -2.69
C GLN A 84 -5.78 18.51 -1.46
N SER A 85 -5.51 19.05 -0.28
CA SER A 85 -6.10 18.60 0.98
C SER A 85 -7.62 18.63 0.84
N ASN A 86 -8.25 17.47 1.06
CA ASN A 86 -9.69 17.33 0.88
C ASN A 86 -10.29 16.66 2.11
N SER A 87 -11.21 17.37 2.77
CA SER A 87 -11.94 16.89 3.97
C SER A 87 -13.00 15.84 3.66
N LYS A 88 -13.09 15.35 2.41
CA LYS A 88 -14.02 14.30 2.02
C LYS A 88 -13.69 13.00 2.76
N ALA A 89 -14.65 12.51 3.54
CA ALA A 89 -14.53 11.24 4.24
C ALA A 89 -14.40 10.08 3.24
N THR A 90 -13.54 9.11 3.55
CA THR A 90 -13.48 7.84 2.83
C THR A 90 -14.47 6.85 3.42
N ASP A 91 -15.02 5.99 2.55
CA ASP A 91 -16.05 5.00 2.91
C ASP A 91 -15.49 3.86 3.80
N VAL A 92 -14.16 3.76 3.92
CA VAL A 92 -13.45 2.76 4.71
C VAL A 92 -12.39 3.41 5.60
N PRO A 93 -12.02 2.76 6.73
CA PRO A 93 -10.92 3.22 7.56
C PRO A 93 -9.59 3.19 6.79
N LEU A 94 -8.85 4.29 6.81
CA LEU A 94 -7.58 4.41 6.09
C LEU A 94 -6.41 3.76 6.83
N ASN A 95 -6.52 3.68 8.16
CA ASN A 95 -5.53 3.08 9.05
C ASN A 95 -6.14 1.93 9.85
N ALA A 96 -6.63 0.90 9.15
CA ALA A 96 -7.05 -0.35 9.76
C ALA A 96 -5.94 -1.40 9.62
N PRO A 97 -5.33 -1.90 10.71
CA PRO A 97 -4.31 -2.94 10.61
C PRO A 97 -4.87 -4.20 9.93
N CYS A 98 -3.99 -4.99 9.29
CA CYS A 98 -4.42 -6.32 8.85
C CYS A 98 -4.85 -7.14 10.09
N PRO A 99 -5.92 -7.95 10.02
CA PRO A 99 -6.30 -8.86 11.10
C PRO A 99 -5.11 -9.76 11.48
N PRO A 100 -4.89 -10.05 12.77
CA PRO A 100 -3.73 -10.81 13.23
C PRO A 100 -3.63 -12.23 12.65
N GLU A 101 -4.73 -12.80 12.13
CA GLU A 101 -4.74 -14.10 11.45
C GLU A 101 -3.97 -14.15 10.11
N GLN A 102 -3.58 -13.01 9.53
CA GLN A 102 -2.85 -12.96 8.26
C GLN A 102 -1.36 -12.59 8.41
N HIS A 103 -0.85 -12.51 9.65
CA HIS A 103 0.58 -12.40 9.97
C HIS A 103 1.22 -13.75 10.30
N ALA A 104 0.66 -14.85 9.80
CA ALA A 104 1.33 -16.14 9.85
C ALA A 104 2.60 -16.06 8.98
N VAL A 105 3.69 -15.58 9.59
CA VAL A 105 5.01 -16.14 9.35
C VAL A 105 4.80 -17.66 9.36
N PRO A 106 5.08 -18.40 8.27
CA PRO A 106 5.21 -19.83 8.42
C PRO A 106 6.29 -20.01 9.47
N ASN A 107 5.87 -20.42 10.66
CA ASN A 107 6.77 -20.80 11.73
C ASN A 107 7.56 -21.97 11.18
N VAL A 108 8.71 -21.68 10.58
CA VAL A 108 9.66 -22.69 10.15
C VAL A 108 10.18 -23.26 11.45
N LEU A 109 9.46 -24.26 11.95
CA LEU A 109 9.90 -25.18 12.97
C LEU A 109 11.25 -25.73 12.49
N PHE A 110 12.34 -25.10 12.92
CA PHE A 110 13.63 -25.75 12.98
C PHE A 110 13.52 -26.85 14.02
N ARG A 111 12.93 -27.98 13.61
CA ARG A 111 13.15 -29.27 14.24
C ARG A 111 14.53 -29.74 13.79
N ARG A 112 15.52 -29.56 14.65
CA ARG A 112 16.65 -30.47 14.80
C ARG A 112 16.87 -30.73 16.27
#